data_AF-A0A8J7SP99-F1
#
_entry.id   AF-A0A8J7SP99-F1
#
_cell.length_a   1.000
_cell.length_b   1.000
_cell.length_c   1.000
_cell.angle_alpha   90.00
_cell.angle_beta   90.00
_cell.angle_gamma   90.00
#
_symmetry.space_group_name_H-M   'P 1'
#
loop_
_entity.id
_entity.type
_entity.pdbx_description
1 polymer ?
#
loop_
_entity_poly.entity_id
_entity_poly.type
_entity_poly.pdbx_seq_one_letter_code
_entity_poly.pdbx_strand_id
1 'polypeptide(L)'
;MADSPIKKLKSGVLNLEITVDGTKLPDAMLVLETEVVKEVNKIPYARVVIFDGDSREQTFPQSEEAMFEPGGEIEIKVAHDPTGT
;
A
#
# COMPACT_ATOMS: atom_id res chain seq x y z
N MET A 1 -0.98 29.01 28.85
CA MET A 1 -1.54 28.54 27.56
C MET A 1 -1.67 27.03 27.68
N ALA A 2 -2.88 26.48 27.59
CA ALA A 2 -3.10 25.04 27.70
C ALA A 2 -2.76 24.36 26.37
N ASP A 3 -1.84 23.40 26.39
CA ASP A 3 -1.59 22.54 25.24
C ASP A 3 -2.87 21.78 24.89
N SER A 4 -3.29 21.86 23.62
CA SER A 4 -4.49 21.16 23.15
C SER A 4 -4.32 19.63 23.26
N PRO A 5 -5.36 18.87 23.66
CA PRO A 5 -5.30 17.41 23.84
C PRO A 5 -4.87 16.62 22.59
N ILE A 6 -5.00 17.23 21.41
CA ILE A 6 -4.63 16.65 20.12
C ILE A 6 -3.11 16.40 20.01
N LYS A 7 -2.28 17.13 20.75
CA LYS A 7 -0.81 16.98 20.71
C LYS A 7 -0.31 15.62 21.22
N LYS A 8 -1.15 14.87 21.94
CA LYS A 8 -0.85 13.53 22.46
C LYS A 8 -1.21 12.39 21.51
N LEU A 9 -1.97 12.68 20.46
CA LEU A 9 -2.18 11.72 19.37
C LEU A 9 -0.94 11.78 18.47
N LYS A 10 0.14 11.11 18.90
CA LYS A 10 1.26 10.83 18.01
C LYS A 10 0.72 9.96 16.87
N SER A 11 0.72 10.50 15.66
CA SER A 11 0.38 9.76 14.45
C SER A 11 1.38 8.60 14.31
N GLY A 12 0.97 7.39 14.69
CA GLY A 12 1.76 6.20 14.40
C GLY A 12 1.93 6.08 12.88
N VAL A 13 3.17 6.03 12.41
CA VAL A 13 3.43 5.83 10.98
C VAL A 13 3.17 4.35 10.67
N LEU A 14 2.22 4.10 9.77
CA LEU A 14 1.97 2.78 9.22
C LEU A 14 2.96 2.55 8.09
N ASN A 15 3.78 1.51 8.23
CA ASN A 15 4.68 1.05 7.20
C ASN A 15 4.00 -0.11 6.46
N LEU A 16 3.82 0.06 5.15
CA LEU A 16 3.20 -0.93 4.26
C LEU A 16 4.26 -1.37 3.26
N GLU A 17 4.55 -2.66 3.22
CA GLU A 17 5.47 -3.28 2.27
C GLU A 17 4.69 -4.29 1.45
N ILE A 18 4.69 -4.11 0.13
CA ILE A 18 4.03 -5.01 -0.82
C ILE A 18 5.13 -5.62 -1.68
N THR A 19 5.11 -6.94 -1.84
CA THR A 19 6.00 -7.66 -2.75
C THR A 19 5.17 -8.46 -3.75
N VAL A 20 5.65 -8.56 -4.98
CA VAL A 20 5.08 -9.42 -6.03
C VAL A 20 6.17 -10.39 -6.49
N ASP A 21 5.91 -11.70 -6.41
CA ASP A 21 6.88 -12.76 -6.70
C ASP A 21 8.22 -12.59 -5.96
N GLY A 22 8.15 -12.07 -4.73
CA GLY A 22 9.32 -11.78 -3.90
C GLY A 22 10.07 -10.50 -4.25
N THR A 23 9.66 -9.78 -5.31
CA THR A 23 10.21 -8.47 -5.68
C THR A 23 9.43 -7.37 -4.98
N LYS A 24 10.13 -6.53 -4.20
CA LYS A 24 9.50 -5.39 -3.52
C LYS A 24 9.02 -4.36 -4.53
N LEU A 25 7.83 -3.81 -4.32
CA LEU A 25 7.36 -2.66 -5.10
C LEU A 25 8.39 -1.51 -5.03
N PRO A 26 8.65 -0.83 -6.16
CA PRO A 26 9.52 0.34 -6.16
C PRO A 26 8.98 1.41 -5.20
N ASP A 27 9.85 2.03 -4.39
CA ASP A 27 9.45 3.12 -3.49
C ASP A 27 8.96 4.37 -4.25
N ALA A 28 9.22 4.43 -5.56
CA ALA A 28 8.68 5.47 -6.46
C ALA A 28 7.18 5.29 -6.75
N MET A 29 6.63 4.10 -6.52
CA MET A 29 5.24 3.78 -6.83
C MET A 29 4.34 4.16 -5.65
N LEU A 30 3.42 5.09 -5.88
CA LEU A 30 2.54 5.61 -4.83
C LEU A 30 1.30 4.72 -4.66
N VAL A 31 1.24 3.97 -3.56
CA VAL A 31 0.05 3.22 -3.15
C VAL A 31 -0.98 4.19 -2.55
N LEU A 32 -2.15 4.32 -3.17
CA LEU A 32 -3.23 5.16 -2.65
C LEU A 32 -4.03 4.45 -1.55
N GLU A 33 -4.33 3.17 -1.77
CA GLU A 33 -5.27 2.43 -0.94
C GLU A 33 -4.91 0.95 -0.93
N THR A 34 -4.97 0.34 0.25
CA THR A 34 -4.87 -1.11 0.43
C THR A 34 -6.02 -1.57 1.32
N GLU A 35 -6.92 -2.38 0.76
CA GLU A 35 -8.06 -2.97 1.45
C GLU A 35 -7.88 -4.49 1.53
N VAL A 36 -8.00 -5.06 2.74
CA VAL A 36 -7.94 -6.51 2.94
C VAL A 36 -9.25 -6.96 3.58
N VAL A 37 -10.00 -7.80 2.86
CA VAL A 37 -11.32 -8.28 3.30
C VAL A 37 -11.23 -9.76 3.64
N LYS A 38 -11.53 -10.08 4.90
CA LYS A 38 -11.61 -11.45 5.43
C LYS A 38 -12.94 -11.63 6.13
N GLU A 39 -13.83 -12.38 5.52
CA GLU A 39 -15.19 -12.64 6.02
C GLU A 39 -15.45 -14.15 6.14
N VAL A 40 -16.31 -14.54 7.08
CA VAL A 40 -16.70 -15.94 7.28
C VAL A 40 -17.49 -16.43 6.07
N ASN A 41 -17.21 -17.65 5.59
CA ASN A 41 -17.84 -18.28 4.42
C ASN A 41 -17.66 -17.52 3.10
N LYS A 42 -16.63 -16.67 2.97
CA LYS A 42 -16.23 -16.05 1.71
C LYS A 42 -14.75 -16.26 1.45
N ILE A 43 -14.39 -16.25 0.17
CA ILE A 43 -12.98 -16.27 -0.24
C ILE A 43 -12.40 -14.90 0.10
N PRO A 44 -11.34 -14.83 0.93
CA PRO A 44 -10.70 -13.56 1.26
C PRO A 44 -10.06 -12.95 0.03
N TYR A 45 -10.05 -11.62 -0.04
CA TYR A 45 -9.41 -10.88 -1.13
C TYR A 45 -8.72 -9.62 -0.59
N ALA A 46 -7.79 -9.10 -1.39
CA ALA A 46 -7.15 -7.82 -1.16
C ALA A 46 -7.29 -6.95 -2.41
N ARG A 47 -7.51 -5.64 -2.22
CA ARG A 47 -7.50 -4.63 -3.27
C ARG A 47 -6.38 -3.65 -2.98
N VAL A 48 -5.48 -3.48 -3.94
CA VAL A 48 -4.42 -2.47 -3.90
C VAL A 48 -4.68 -1.49 -5.03
N VAL A 49 -4.74 -0.20 -4.72
CA VAL A 49 -4.91 0.90 -5.68
C VAL A 49 -3.61 1.66 -5.74
N ILE A 50 -3.06 1.78 -6.95
CA ILE A 50 -1.76 2.38 -7.18
C ILE A 50 -1.91 3.53 -8.18
N PHE A 51 -1.14 4.60 -7.98
CA PHE A 51 -1.10 5.71 -8.91
C PHE A 51 -0.21 5.32 -10.09
N ASP A 52 -0.72 5.48 -11.31
CA ASP A 52 0.06 5.19 -12.51
C ASP A 52 -0.21 6.19 -13.62
N GLY A 53 0.89 6.64 -14.23
CA GLY A 53 0.90 7.39 -15.47
C GLY A 53 0.11 8.70 -15.52
N ASP A 54 0.00 9.23 -16.74
CA ASP A 54 -0.92 10.32 -17.07
C ASP A 54 -1.91 9.82 -18.12
N SER A 55 -3.20 9.90 -17.77
CA SER A 55 -4.32 9.58 -18.66
C SER A 55 -4.28 10.30 -20.02
N ARG A 56 -3.61 11.46 -20.11
CA ARG A 56 -3.49 12.28 -21.32
C ARG A 56 -2.44 11.76 -22.28
N GLU A 57 -1.33 11.28 -21.75
CA GLU A 57 -0.20 10.74 -22.54
C GLU A 57 -0.42 9.26 -22.89
N GLN A 58 -1.43 8.61 -22.31
CA GLN A 58 -1.74 7.18 -22.48
C GLN A 58 -0.55 6.26 -22.17
N THR A 59 0.37 6.73 -21.33
CA THR A 59 1.54 5.96 -20.91
C THR A 59 1.34 5.54 -19.46
N PHE A 60 1.36 4.23 -19.24
CA PHE A 60 1.18 3.58 -17.93
C PHE A 60 2.40 2.74 -17.63
N PRO A 61 3.57 3.38 -17.40
CA PRO A 61 4.84 2.69 -17.32
C PRO A 61 4.86 1.69 -16.18
N GLN A 62 4.09 1.89 -15.12
CA GLN A 62 4.05 0.94 -14.01
C GLN A 62 3.15 -0.26 -14.34
N SER A 63 1.99 -0.07 -14.96
CA SER A 63 1.10 -1.18 -15.36
C SER A 63 1.70 -2.07 -16.46
N GLU A 64 2.62 -1.54 -17.26
CA GLU A 64 3.35 -2.28 -18.29
C GLU A 64 4.57 -3.04 -17.74
N GLU A 65 4.89 -2.91 -16.45
CA GLU A 65 5.96 -3.69 -15.83
C GLU A 65 5.54 -5.16 -15.66
N ALA A 66 6.50 -6.06 -15.86
CA ALA A 66 6.31 -7.50 -15.71
C ALA A 66 5.81 -7.90 -14.30
N MET A 67 6.04 -7.05 -13.29
CA MET A 67 5.56 -7.29 -11.92
C MET A 67 4.02 -7.23 -11.77
N PHE A 68 3.28 -6.73 -12.77
CA PHE A 68 1.81 -6.72 -12.75
C PHE A 68 1.19 -7.77 -13.67
N GLU A 69 1.99 -8.71 -14.18
CA GLU A 69 1.45 -9.87 -14.90
C GLU A 69 0.54 -10.71 -13.98
N PRO A 70 -0.62 -11.18 -14.47
CA PRO A 70 -1.54 -11.94 -13.65
C PRO A 70 -0.95 -13.31 -13.30
N GLY A 71 -1.08 -13.70 -12.04
CA GLY A 71 -0.63 -15.01 -11.54
C GLY A 71 0.57 -14.93 -10.60
N GLY A 72 1.19 -13.75 -10.45
CA GLY A 72 2.23 -13.53 -9.44
C GLY A 72 1.67 -13.61 -8.01
N GLU A 73 2.48 -14.13 -7.09
CA GLU A 73 2.15 -14.18 -5.67
C GLU A 73 2.33 -12.78 -5.05
N ILE A 74 1.29 -12.26 -4.41
CA ILE A 74 1.31 -10.95 -3.76
C ILE A 74 1.36 -11.12 -2.25
N GLU A 75 2.39 -10.56 -1.61
CA GLU A 75 2.52 -10.51 -0.15
C GLU A 75 2.39 -9.07 0.35
N ILE A 76 1.50 -8.86 1.33
CA ILE A 76 1.24 -7.54 1.95
C ILE A 76 1.67 -7.61 3.41
N LYS A 77 2.76 -6.92 3.76
CA LYS A 77 3.27 -6.77 5.13
C LYS A 77 2.89 -5.40 5.67
N VAL A 78 2.29 -5.41 6.85
CA VAL A 78 1.92 -4.18 7.56
C VAL A 78 2.66 -4.15 8.88
N ALA A 79 3.43 -3.10 9.09
CA ALA A 79 4.13 -2.83 10.33
C ALA A 79 3.69 -1.47 10.89
N HIS A 80 3.63 -1.37 12.20
CA HIS A 80 3.41 -0.12 12.91
C HIS A 80 4.74 0.29 13.54
N ASP A 81 5.21 1.51 13.29
CA ASP A 81 6.39 2.02 14.01
C ASP A 81 5.98 2.51 15.41
N PRO A 82 6.43 1.85 16.50
CA PRO A 82 6.16 2.33 17.85
C PRO A 82 7.02 3.57 18.22
N THR A 83 7.98 3.97 17.40
CA THR A 83 9.02 4.93 17.74
C THR A 83 8.60 6.36 17.42
N GLY A 84 7.64 6.87 18.18
CA GLY A 84 7.37 8.30 18.23
C GLY A 84 8.49 9.03 18.96
N THR A 85 9.42 9.64 18.22
CA THR A 85 10.25 10.73 18.76
C THR A 85 9.44 12.01 18.68
#